data_AF-A0A967H5X3-F1
#
_entry.id   AF-A0A967H5X3-F1
#
_cell.length_a   1.000
_cell.length_b   1.000
_cell.length_c   1.000
_cell.angle_alpha   90.00
_cell.angle_beta   90.00
_cell.angle_gamma   90.00
#
_symmetry.space_group_name_H-M   'P 1'
#
loop_
_entity.id
_entity.type
_entity.pdbx_description
1 polymer ?
#
loop_
_entity_poly.entity_id
_entity_poly.type
_entity_poly.pdbx_seq_one_letter_code
_entity_poly.pdbx_strand_id
1 'polypeptide(L)'
;MSYGKYFNKGQKVFLKRIFEDDSQKALDTITGYAMRSQPMQLDLGLPYGSDAADSYPFEPGMKFEVMTDNKGMGLRLTASFVEKISGQDIRLQFEGNLEFISRRIFPRVDVTAWVGVKREQGNLSIMRTLWDEHVKKIKSGVSAAELTEFNKFLINLAGGGMRLPLEPPVEMADLVS
;
A
#
# COMPACT_ATOMS: atom_id res chain seq x y z
N MET A 1 -17.09 16.08 13.03
CA MET A 1 -17.31 16.26 11.57
C MET A 1 -17.66 14.90 10.96
N SER A 2 -18.09 14.81 9.70
CA SER A 2 -18.45 13.53 9.06
C SER A 2 -17.73 13.40 7.72
N TYR A 3 -16.78 12.47 7.63
CA TYR A 3 -15.94 12.23 6.45
C TYR A 3 -16.32 10.95 5.70
N GLY A 4 -17.16 10.08 6.27
CA GLY A 4 -17.55 8.81 5.64
C GLY A 4 -18.13 8.94 4.23
N LYS A 5 -18.84 10.04 3.94
CA LYS A 5 -19.43 10.35 2.62
C LYS A 5 -18.42 10.42 1.47
N TYR A 6 -17.13 10.57 1.78
CA TYR A 6 -16.08 10.65 0.77
C TYR A 6 -15.51 9.28 0.37
N PHE A 7 -15.92 8.22 1.07
CA PHE A 7 -15.48 6.85 0.88
C PHE A 7 -16.66 5.99 0.45
N ASN A 8 -16.80 5.79 -0.86
CA ASN A 8 -17.77 4.90 -1.45
C ASN A 8 -17.34 3.44 -1.28
N LYS A 9 -18.30 2.53 -1.18
CA LYS A 9 -18.01 1.09 -1.12
C LYS A 9 -17.25 0.64 -2.38
N GLY A 10 -16.20 -0.15 -2.20
CA GLY A 10 -15.31 -0.64 -3.26
C GLY A 10 -14.26 0.38 -3.73
N GLN A 11 -14.25 1.59 -3.18
CA GLN A 11 -13.26 2.60 -3.54
C GLN A 11 -11.88 2.20 -3.03
N LYS A 12 -10.87 2.28 -3.91
CA LYS A 12 -9.48 2.03 -3.56
C LYS A 12 -8.97 3.10 -2.59
N VAL A 13 -8.32 2.65 -1.53
CA VAL A 13 -7.73 3.48 -0.48
C VAL A 13 -6.28 3.08 -0.31
N PHE A 14 -5.39 4.06 -0.19
CA PHE A 14 -4.00 3.85 0.16
C PHE A 14 -3.80 4.23 1.62
N LEU A 15 -3.14 3.37 2.36
CA LEU A 15 -2.75 3.57 3.75
C LEU A 15 -1.25 3.68 3.80
N LYS A 16 -0.74 4.85 4.16
CA LYS A 16 0.68 5.04 4.41
C LYS A 16 0.90 5.17 5.91
N ARG A 17 1.72 4.30 6.49
CA ARG A 17 2.02 4.37 7.92
C ARG A 17 2.76 5.67 8.26
N ILE A 18 2.33 6.31 9.34
CA ILE A 18 3.02 7.47 9.93
C ILE A 18 3.88 6.94 11.07
N PHE A 19 5.20 7.07 10.95
CA PHE A 19 6.15 6.74 12.00
C PHE A 19 6.42 8.00 12.83
N GLU A 20 6.36 7.89 14.16
CA GLU A 20 6.66 9.02 15.07
C GLU A 20 8.18 9.28 15.15
N ASP A 21 9.00 8.29 14.80
CA ASP A 21 10.45 8.36 14.85
C ASP A 21 11.03 8.38 13.43
N ASP A 22 11.92 9.34 13.15
CA ASP A 22 12.44 9.62 11.80
C ASP A 22 13.41 8.52 11.28
N SER A 23 13.61 7.48 12.09
CA SER A 23 14.53 6.36 11.90
C SER A 23 14.01 5.28 10.94
N GLN A 24 12.69 5.17 10.75
CA GLN A 24 12.07 4.23 9.80
C GLN A 24 11.32 4.97 8.68
N LYS A 25 12.05 5.43 7.66
CA LYS A 25 11.49 5.95 6.40
C LYS A 25 11.22 4.86 5.37
N ALA A 26 10.87 3.65 5.81
CA ALA A 26 10.39 2.64 4.88
C ALA A 26 9.01 3.10 4.38
N LEU A 27 8.84 3.17 3.06
CA LEU A 27 7.55 3.51 2.45
C LEU A 27 6.61 2.31 2.64
N ASP A 28 6.00 2.23 3.82
CA ASP A 28 5.05 1.18 4.17
C ASP A 28 3.65 1.64 3.74
N THR A 29 3.36 1.41 2.46
CA THR A 29 2.08 1.75 1.84
C THR A 29 1.30 0.49 1.53
N ILE A 30 0.14 0.36 2.16
CA ILE A 30 -0.79 -0.75 2.01
C ILE A 30 -1.97 -0.27 1.18
N THR A 31 -2.46 -1.12 0.27
CA THR A 31 -3.71 -0.87 -0.44
C THR A 31 -4.85 -1.55 0.30
N GLY A 32 -5.97 -0.85 0.47
CA GLY A 32 -7.23 -1.40 0.94
C GLY A 32 -8.40 -0.94 0.09
N TYR A 33 -9.56 -1.52 0.32
CA TYR A 33 -10.81 -1.13 -0.33
C TYR A 33 -11.84 -0.73 0.73
N ALA A 34 -12.49 0.41 0.55
CA ALA A 34 -13.54 0.87 1.45
C ALA A 34 -14.72 -0.10 1.44
N MET A 35 -14.99 -0.74 2.57
CA MET A 35 -16.09 -1.71 2.70
C MET A 35 -17.33 -1.07 3.29
N ARG A 36 -17.12 -0.29 4.36
CA ARG A 36 -18.17 0.46 5.04
C ARG A 36 -17.58 1.77 5.55
N SER A 37 -18.29 2.86 5.32
CA SER A 37 -17.92 4.18 5.82
C SER A 37 -18.98 4.68 6.79
N GLN A 38 -18.52 5.15 7.94
CA GLN A 38 -19.31 5.83 8.96
C GLN A 38 -18.83 7.28 9.06
N PRO A 39 -19.55 8.17 9.78
CA PRO A 39 -19.13 9.58 9.88
C PRO A 39 -17.67 9.78 10.28
N MET A 40 -17.17 8.98 11.22
CA MET A 40 -15.81 9.11 11.75
C MET A 40 -15.01 7.81 11.67
N GLN A 41 -15.52 6.76 11.01
CA GLN A 41 -14.85 5.47 10.90
C GLN A 41 -14.87 4.95 9.48
N LEU A 42 -13.86 4.16 9.15
CA LEU A 42 -13.73 3.50 7.86
C LEU A 42 -13.32 2.04 8.08
N ASP A 43 -14.15 1.14 7.58
CA ASP A 43 -13.83 -0.27 7.52
C ASP A 43 -13.18 -0.55 6.15
N LEU A 44 -11.98 -1.11 6.16
CA LEU A 44 -11.17 -1.40 4.97
C LEU A 44 -10.95 -2.91 4.83
N GLY A 45 -11.22 -3.42 3.63
CA GLY A 45 -10.86 -4.78 3.23
C GLY A 45 -9.48 -4.80 2.57
N LEU A 46 -8.61 -5.68 3.04
CA LEU A 46 -7.25 -5.83 2.54
C LEU A 46 -7.19 -6.92 1.45
N PRO A 47 -6.67 -6.63 0.25
CA PRO A 47 -6.69 -7.55 -0.90
C PRO A 47 -5.56 -8.60 -0.87
N TYR A 48 -4.99 -8.91 0.29
CA TYR A 48 -3.76 -9.70 0.40
C TYR A 48 -3.99 -11.11 0.98
N GLY A 49 -5.20 -11.63 0.84
CA GLY A 49 -5.63 -12.90 1.43
C GLY A 49 -6.53 -12.73 2.65
N SER A 50 -7.14 -13.85 3.06
CA SER A 50 -8.13 -13.90 4.15
C SER A 50 -7.56 -13.62 5.54
N ASP A 51 -6.24 -13.68 5.69
CA ASP A 51 -5.45 -13.45 6.91
C ASP A 51 -4.59 -12.17 6.81
N ALA A 52 -4.87 -11.29 5.85
CA ALA A 52 -4.09 -10.09 5.59
C ALA A 52 -4.00 -9.15 6.81
N ALA A 53 -5.10 -9.01 7.57
CA ALA A 53 -5.13 -8.22 8.79
C ALA A 53 -4.34 -8.87 9.93
N ASP A 54 -4.17 -10.19 9.90
CA ASP A 54 -3.36 -10.94 10.87
C ASP A 54 -1.88 -10.95 10.53
N SER A 55 -1.58 -10.86 9.24
CA SER A 55 -0.21 -10.86 8.72
C SER A 55 0.49 -9.51 8.89
N TYR A 56 -0.22 -8.40 8.77
CA TYR A 56 0.36 -7.10 9.07
C TYR A 56 0.27 -6.80 10.57
N PRO A 57 1.35 -6.33 11.23
CA PRO A 57 1.37 -6.05 12.66
C PRO A 57 0.62 -4.74 12.96
N PHE A 58 -0.70 -4.74 12.79
CA PHE A 58 -1.55 -3.64 13.23
C PHE A 58 -1.62 -3.61 14.76
N GLU A 59 -1.21 -2.51 15.37
CA GLU A 59 -1.39 -2.25 16.79
C GLU A 59 -2.41 -1.12 17.00
N PRO A 60 -3.33 -1.25 17.98
CA PRO A 60 -4.25 -0.18 18.33
C PRO A 60 -3.53 1.16 18.52
N GLY A 61 -4.05 2.22 17.89
CA GLY A 61 -3.46 3.56 17.93
C GLY A 61 -2.41 3.85 16.85
N MET A 62 -1.98 2.86 16.06
CA MET A 62 -1.11 3.12 14.91
C MET A 62 -1.74 4.13 13.95
N LYS A 63 -0.97 5.16 13.56
CA LYS A 63 -1.44 6.22 12.68
C LYS A 63 -1.13 5.95 11.23
N PHE A 64 -2.09 6.29 10.39
CA PHE A 64 -2.02 6.16 8.94
C PHE A 64 -2.43 7.47 8.26
N GLU A 65 -1.71 7.83 7.22
CA GLU A 65 -2.16 8.77 6.20
C GLU A 65 -3.06 7.98 5.23
N VAL A 66 -4.35 8.29 5.23
CA VAL A 66 -5.36 7.67 4.38
C VAL A 66 -5.55 8.53 3.15
N MET A 67 -5.33 7.95 1.98
CA MET A 67 -5.42 8.62 0.70
C MET A 67 -6.39 7.91 -0.24
N THR A 68 -7.23 8.68 -0.92
CA THR A 68 -8.15 8.13 -1.93
C THR A 68 -8.47 9.18 -3.02
N ASP A 69 -9.09 8.75 -4.12
CA ASP A 69 -9.63 9.64 -5.15
C ASP A 69 -11.15 9.62 -5.10
N ASN A 70 -11.77 10.80 -5.00
CA ASN A 70 -13.21 10.96 -5.12
C ASN A 70 -13.53 11.98 -6.21
N LYS A 71 -14.23 11.55 -7.27
CA LYS A 71 -14.62 12.38 -8.42
C LYS A 71 -13.43 13.13 -9.06
N GLY A 72 -12.25 12.49 -9.14
CA GLY A 72 -11.05 13.05 -9.76
C GLY A 72 -10.24 13.98 -8.85
N MET A 73 -10.66 14.13 -7.59
CA MET A 73 -9.97 14.93 -6.59
C MET A 73 -9.30 14.02 -5.55
N GLY A 74 -8.02 14.27 -5.30
CA GLY A 74 -7.26 13.57 -4.28
C GLY A 74 -7.70 14.01 -2.89
N LEU A 75 -7.95 13.04 -2.02
CA LEU A 75 -8.31 13.26 -0.62
C LEU A 75 -7.22 12.68 0.27
N ARG A 76 -6.92 13.41 1.34
CA ARG A 76 -6.00 12.99 2.38
C ARG A 76 -6.58 13.27 3.76
N LEU A 77 -6.38 12.35 4.69
CA LEU A 77 -6.68 12.55 6.11
C LEU A 77 -5.82 11.62 6.96
N THR A 78 -5.74 11.90 8.25
CA THR A 78 -5.11 11.00 9.21
C THR A 78 -6.18 10.07 9.81
N ALA A 79 -5.79 8.85 10.12
CA ALA A 79 -6.64 7.93 10.86
C ALA A 79 -5.78 7.03 11.77
N SER A 80 -6.33 6.65 12.92
CA SER A 80 -5.75 5.64 13.79
C SER A 80 -6.41 4.29 13.57
N PHE A 81 -5.61 3.23 13.64
CA PHE A 81 -6.12 1.87 13.66
C PHE A 81 -6.81 1.58 15.00
N VAL A 82 -8.03 1.03 14.93
CA VAL A 82 -8.86 0.72 16.09
C VAL A 82 -8.79 -0.76 16.41
N GLU A 83 -9.24 -1.59 15.47
CA GLU A 83 -9.42 -3.02 15.67
C GLU A 83 -9.42 -3.78 14.35
N LYS A 84 -9.20 -5.09 14.44
CA LYS A 84 -9.45 -6.03 13.34
C LYS A 84 -10.90 -6.48 13.43
N ILE A 85 -11.65 -6.34 12.34
CA ILE A 85 -13.06 -6.75 12.27
C ILE A 85 -13.13 -8.23 11.87
N SER A 86 -12.26 -8.65 10.95
CA SER A 86 -12.11 -10.01 10.46
C SER A 86 -10.64 -10.26 10.09
N GLY A 87 -10.31 -11.46 9.61
CA GLY A 87 -8.95 -11.78 9.15
C GLY A 87 -8.44 -10.92 7.98
N GLN A 88 -9.34 -10.24 7.25
CA GLN A 88 -8.98 -9.36 6.12
C GLN A 88 -9.49 -7.92 6.27
N ASP A 89 -10.37 -7.66 7.24
CA ASP A 89 -11.01 -6.36 7.42
C ASP A 89 -10.49 -5.65 8.67
N ILE A 90 -10.11 -4.39 8.52
CA ILE A 90 -9.65 -3.53 9.62
C ILE A 90 -10.55 -2.31 9.77
N ARG A 91 -10.63 -1.79 11.01
CA ARG A 91 -11.32 -0.53 11.32
C ARG A 91 -10.32 0.58 11.59
N LEU A 92 -10.53 1.71 10.90
CA LEU A 92 -9.83 2.96 11.14
C LEU A 92 -10.77 4.02 11.71
N GLN A 93 -10.25 4.84 12.60
CA GLN A 93 -10.91 6.00 13.19
C GLN A 93 -10.28 7.26 12.59
N PHE A 94 -11.08 8.10 11.94
CA PHE A 94 -10.58 9.34 11.35
C PHE A 94 -10.12 10.31 12.43
N GLU A 95 -9.00 10.98 12.15
CA GLU A 95 -8.36 11.98 13.01
C GLU A 95 -8.10 13.26 12.21
N GLY A 96 -8.23 14.41 12.88
CA GLY A 96 -7.93 15.70 12.29
C GLY A 96 -8.87 16.10 11.16
N ASN A 97 -8.33 16.86 10.20
CA ASN A 97 -9.08 17.45 9.10
C ASN A 97 -8.88 16.68 7.79
N LEU A 98 -9.92 16.66 6.96
CA LEU A 98 -9.83 16.21 5.59
C LEU A 98 -9.21 17.30 4.72
N GLU A 99 -8.19 16.94 3.96
CA GLU A 99 -7.47 17.80 3.05
C GLU A 99 -7.73 17.40 1.60
N PHE A 100 -7.93 18.41 0.75
CA PHE A 100 -7.91 18.22 -0.68
C PHE A 100 -6.48 18.37 -1.17
N ILE A 101 -5.97 17.32 -1.82
CA ILE A 101 -4.60 17.29 -2.32
C ILE A 101 -4.58 17.27 -3.84
N SER A 102 -3.64 18.02 -4.41
CA SER A 102 -3.27 17.82 -5.81
C SER A 102 -2.57 16.47 -5.93
N ARG A 103 -3.03 15.65 -6.87
CA ARG A 103 -2.62 14.24 -7.04
C ARG A 103 -1.12 14.03 -7.28
N ARG A 104 -0.36 15.08 -7.58
CA ARG A 104 1.05 14.98 -8.02
C ARG A 104 1.88 16.10 -7.42
N ILE A 105 2.67 15.74 -6.41
CA ILE A 105 3.73 16.60 -5.86
C ILE A 105 5.00 16.46 -6.70
N PHE A 106 5.21 15.29 -7.32
CA PHE A 106 6.38 15.00 -8.15
C PHE A 106 6.01 14.85 -9.63
N PRO A 107 6.81 15.43 -10.55
CA PRO A 107 6.68 15.11 -11.96
C PRO A 107 6.99 13.63 -12.18
N ARG A 108 6.35 13.07 -13.21
CA ARG A 108 6.57 11.70 -13.66
C ARG A 108 7.31 11.74 -14.99
N VAL A 109 8.33 10.91 -15.11
CA VAL A 109 9.14 10.78 -16.33
C VAL A 109 9.06 9.35 -16.81
N ASP A 110 8.81 9.18 -18.11
CA ASP A 110 8.94 7.89 -18.76
C ASP A 110 10.43 7.64 -19.04
N VAL A 111 10.96 6.55 -18.50
CA VAL A 111 12.37 6.18 -18.64
C VAL A 111 12.45 4.69 -18.91
N THR A 112 13.45 4.27 -19.69
CA THR A 112 13.75 2.85 -19.84
C THR A 112 14.80 2.45 -18.81
N ALA A 113 14.45 1.57 -17.87
CA ALA A 113 15.32 1.15 -16.79
C ALA A 113 15.32 -0.37 -16.63
N TRP A 114 16.42 -0.90 -16.10
CA TRP A 114 16.50 -2.29 -15.64
C TRP A 114 15.85 -2.39 -14.27
N VAL A 115 14.84 -3.24 -14.14
CA VAL A 115 14.10 -3.44 -12.89
C VAL A 115 14.04 -4.93 -12.58
N GLY A 116 14.45 -5.27 -11.37
CA GLY A 116 14.27 -6.60 -10.79
C GLY A 116 12.93 -6.69 -10.06
N VAL A 117 12.15 -7.72 -10.37
CA VAL A 117 10.82 -7.93 -9.77
C VAL A 117 10.76 -9.34 -9.21
N LYS A 118 10.61 -9.45 -7.89
CA LYS A 118 10.34 -10.72 -7.22
C LYS A 118 8.87 -10.76 -6.81
N ARG A 119 8.11 -11.70 -7.38
CA ARG A 119 6.74 -12.00 -6.98
C ARG A 119 6.77 -13.28 -6.18
N GLU A 120 6.32 -13.23 -4.94
CA GLU A 120 6.15 -14.41 -4.10
C GLU A 120 4.67 -14.57 -3.79
N GLN A 121 4.16 -15.81 -3.80
CA GLN A 121 2.86 -16.13 -3.23
C GLN A 121 3.05 -16.24 -1.72
N GLY A 122 2.48 -15.30 -0.98
CA GLY A 122 2.62 -15.26 0.48
C GLY A 122 1.80 -14.14 1.07
N ASN A 123 1.60 -14.20 2.38
CA ASN A 123 0.94 -13.14 3.11
C ASN A 123 1.87 -11.94 3.36
N LEU A 124 1.31 -10.82 3.80
CA LEU A 124 2.04 -9.54 3.95
C LEU A 124 3.26 -9.63 4.89
N SER A 125 3.22 -10.48 5.92
CA SER A 125 4.32 -10.64 6.87
C SER A 125 5.56 -11.22 6.21
N ILE A 126 5.39 -12.29 5.42
CA ILE A 126 6.50 -12.93 4.69
C ILE A 126 7.12 -11.93 3.70
N MET A 127 6.28 -11.20 2.96
CA MET A 127 6.76 -10.16 2.03
C MET A 127 7.58 -9.08 2.73
N ARG A 128 7.15 -8.65 3.93
CA ARG A 128 7.87 -7.66 4.74
C ARG A 128 9.20 -8.18 5.24
N THR A 129 9.26 -9.40 5.77
CA THR A 129 10.51 -10.02 6.23
C THR A 129 11.52 -10.15 5.08
N LEU A 130 11.08 -10.64 3.92
CA LEU A 130 11.92 -10.74 2.73
C LEU A 130 12.41 -9.37 2.25
N TRP A 131 11.56 -8.34 2.31
CA TRP A 131 11.95 -6.97 2.01
C TRP A 131 13.07 -6.49 2.94
N ASP A 132 12.89 -6.63 4.25
CA ASP A 132 13.88 -6.19 5.24
C ASP A 132 15.21 -6.95 5.11
N GLU A 133 15.17 -8.26 4.82
CA GLU A 133 16.35 -9.07 4.54
C GLU A 133 17.11 -8.61 3.28
N HIS A 134 16.40 -8.38 2.17
CA HIS A 134 17.02 -7.91 0.94
C HIS A 134 17.61 -6.51 1.08
N VAL A 135 16.92 -5.60 1.77
CA VAL A 135 17.44 -4.26 2.06
C VAL A 135 18.73 -4.34 2.89
N LYS A 136 18.80 -5.24 3.89
CA LYS A 136 20.03 -5.46 4.66
C LYS A 136 21.19 -5.97 3.79
N LYS A 137 20.94 -6.95 2.91
CA LYS A 137 21.95 -7.49 1.98
C LYS A 137 22.49 -6.43 1.02
N ILE A 138 21.60 -5.62 0.43
CA ILE A 138 22.01 -4.53 -0.47
C ILE A 138 22.86 -3.50 0.29
N LYS A 139 22.44 -3.11 1.52
CA LYS A 139 23.21 -2.19 2.36
C LYS A 139 24.57 -2.74 2.80
N SER A 140 24.72 -4.07 2.91
CA SER A 140 26.01 -4.72 3.21
C SER A 140 26.89 -4.94 1.97
N GLY A 141 26.48 -4.46 0.78
CA GLY A 141 27.28 -4.50 -0.44
C GLY A 141 26.98 -5.69 -1.37
N VAL A 142 25.97 -6.51 -1.09
CA VAL A 142 25.53 -7.56 -2.02
C VAL A 142 24.89 -6.89 -3.24
N SER A 143 25.27 -7.33 -4.44
CA SER A 143 24.68 -6.82 -5.68
C SER A 143 23.19 -7.16 -5.74
N ALA A 144 22.34 -6.19 -6.10
CA ALA A 144 20.91 -6.44 -6.28
C ALA A 144 20.63 -7.51 -7.35
N ALA A 145 21.52 -7.66 -8.34
CA ALA A 145 21.42 -8.67 -9.39
C ALA A 145 21.59 -10.11 -8.88
N GLU A 146 22.15 -10.30 -7.68
CA GLU A 146 22.21 -11.62 -7.03
C GLU A 146 20.90 -11.99 -6.33
N LEU A 147 20.01 -11.01 -6.09
CA LEU A 147 18.76 -11.22 -5.36
C LEU A 147 17.57 -11.51 -6.29
N THR A 148 17.64 -11.07 -7.55
CA THR A 148 16.57 -11.22 -8.53
C THR A 148 17.08 -10.97 -9.95
N GLU A 149 16.38 -11.49 -10.94
CA GLU A 149 16.64 -11.20 -12.35
C GLU A 149 16.13 -9.81 -12.72
N PHE A 150 16.94 -9.05 -13.46
CA PHE A 150 16.60 -7.72 -13.93
C PHE A 150 16.18 -7.78 -15.39
N ASN A 151 15.02 -7.19 -15.69
CA ASN A 151 14.52 -7.03 -17.04
C ASN A 151 14.41 -5.54 -17.38
N LYS A 152 14.56 -5.19 -18.65
CA LYS A 152 14.50 -3.81 -19.12
C LYS A 152 13.04 -3.45 -19.41
N PHE A 153 12.51 -2.44 -18.73
CA PHE A 153 11.13 -1.97 -18.89
C PHE A 153 11.08 -0.51 -19.27
N LEU A 154 10.05 -0.12 -20.04
CA LEU A 154 9.61 1.27 -20.12
C LEU A 154 8.77 1.56 -18.87
N ILE A 155 9.35 2.32 -17.95
CA ILE A 155 8.75 2.60 -16.64
C ILE A 155 8.36 4.07 -16.56
N ASN A 156 7.33 4.35 -15.76
CA ASN A 156 6.99 5.72 -15.38
C ASN A 156 7.47 5.94 -13.95
N LEU A 157 8.47 6.80 -13.76
CA LEU A 157 9.13 7.03 -12.48
C LEU A 157 8.78 8.41 -11.91
N ALA A 158 8.55 8.49 -10.59
CA ALA A 158 8.37 9.72 -9.84
C ALA A 158 9.12 9.63 -8.50
N GLY A 159 9.34 10.78 -7.84
CA GLY A 159 9.96 10.80 -6.50
C GLY A 159 9.20 10.01 -5.42
N GLY A 160 7.91 9.71 -5.64
CA GLY A 160 7.07 8.94 -4.73
C GLY A 160 6.74 7.51 -5.17
N GLY A 161 7.27 7.02 -6.30
CA GLY A 161 7.00 5.66 -6.75
C GLY A 161 7.16 5.44 -8.26
N MET A 162 6.86 4.23 -8.71
CA MET A 162 7.08 3.79 -10.09
C MET A 162 5.86 2.98 -10.61
N ARG A 163 5.51 3.15 -11.89
CA ARG A 163 4.60 2.24 -12.61
C ARG A 163 5.41 1.28 -13.46
N LEU A 164 5.19 -0.01 -13.26
CA LEU A 164 5.75 -1.07 -14.09
C LEU A 164 4.66 -1.67 -15.00
N PRO A 165 4.95 -1.93 -16.29
CA PRO A 165 4.05 -2.62 -17.20
C PRO A 165 4.12 -4.13 -16.97
N LEU A 166 3.63 -4.55 -15.81
CA LEU A 166 3.67 -5.92 -15.36
C LEU A 166 2.36 -6.63 -15.72
N GLU A 167 2.45 -7.79 -16.39
CA GLU A 167 1.28 -8.64 -16.61
C GLU A 167 0.76 -9.16 -15.27
N PRO A 168 -0.56 -9.18 -15.03
CA PRO A 168 -1.10 -9.78 -13.82
C PRO A 168 -0.65 -11.25 -13.72
N PRO A 169 -0.41 -11.77 -12.51
CA PRO A 169 -0.16 -13.20 -12.38
C PRO A 169 -1.35 -13.97 -12.95
N VAL A 170 -1.10 -14.85 -13.91
CA VAL A 170 -2.10 -15.82 -14.38
C VAL A 170 -2.36 -16.76 -13.21
N GLU A 171 -3.55 -16.70 -12.61
CA GLU A 171 -3.95 -17.73 -11.67
C GLU A 171 -4.11 -19.03 -12.46
N MET A 172 -3.57 -20.16 -11.96
CA MET A 172 -3.74 -21.48 -12.60
C MET A 172 -5.23 -21.87 -12.78
N ALA A 173 -6.15 -21.16 -12.12
CA ALA A 173 -7.59 -21.28 -12.32
C ALA A 173 -8.07 -20.79 -13.71
N ASP A 174 -7.30 -19.97 -14.41
CA ASP A 174 -7.63 -19.46 -15.76
C ASP A 174 -7.11 -20.36 -16.89
N LEU A 175 -6.39 -21.45 -16.59
CA LEU A 175 -5.80 -22.37 -17.57
C LEU A 175 -6.61 -23.65 -17.80
N VAL A 176 -7.86 -23.72 -17.29
CA VAL A 176 -8.78 -24.82 -17.60
C VAL A 176 -10.12 -24.24 -18.05
N SER A 177 -10.22 -23.92 -19.33
CA SER A 177 -11.49 -23.81 -20.07
C SER A 177 -11.45 -24.75 -21.27
#